data_AF-A0A8T5TY61-F1
#
_entry.id   AF-A0A8T5TY61-F1
#
_cell.length_a   1.000
_cell.length_b   1.000
_cell.length_c   1.000
_cell.angle_alpha   90.00
_cell.angle_beta   90.00
_cell.angle_gamma   90.00
#
_symmetry.space_group_name_H-M   'P 1'
#
loop_
_entity.id
_entity.type
_entity.pdbx_description
1 polymer ?
#
loop_
_entity_poly.entity_id
_entity_poly.type
_entity_poly.pdbx_seq_one_letter_code
_entity_poly.pdbx_strand_id
1 'polypeptide(L)'
;MTESQDSIEQFLIPYATDRLTQKSAKQVKSILIRTVHKEFLDYYTWMIKAFARCVFDVERAIYLRDVVTIIIAEANLATDAPPFRVQLANNFFDTFDALDFKVFLESEVHRWLVYLQENSKLPGKYNRFTGKYEKN
;
A
#
# COMPACT_ATOMS: atom_id res chain seq x y z
N MET A 1 9.93 -0.72 -23.64
CA MET A 1 8.52 -0.33 -23.50
C MET A 1 8.44 0.58 -22.29
N THR A 2 8.05 1.83 -22.46
CA THR A 2 7.76 2.72 -21.34
C THR A 2 6.41 2.29 -20.76
N GLU A 3 6.43 1.63 -19.61
CA GLU A 3 5.22 1.42 -18.81
C GLU A 3 4.56 2.79 -18.57
N SER A 4 3.23 2.88 -18.63
CA SER A 4 2.50 4.06 -18.14
C SER A 4 2.02 3.78 -16.71
N GLN A 5 1.81 4.83 -15.91
CA GLN A 5 1.21 4.70 -14.58
C GLN A 5 -0.10 3.89 -14.62
N ASP A 6 -0.98 4.19 -15.58
CA ASP A 6 -2.26 3.49 -15.76
C ASP A 6 -2.08 1.98 -16.04
N SER A 7 -1.01 1.59 -16.74
CA SER A 7 -0.66 0.18 -16.98
C SER A 7 -0.32 -0.55 -15.69
N ILE A 8 0.45 0.09 -14.79
CA ILE A 8 0.80 -0.46 -13.48
C ILE A 8 -0.45 -0.61 -12.61
N GLU A 9 -1.31 0.41 -12.58
CA GLU A 9 -2.58 0.39 -11.85
C GLU A 9 -3.48 -0.76 -12.32
N GLN A 10 -3.75 -0.85 -13.63
CA GLN A 10 -4.61 -1.87 -14.21
C GLN A 10 -4.09 -3.29 -13.98
N PHE A 11 -2.76 -3.47 -13.98
CA PHE A 11 -2.14 -4.76 -13.72
C PHE A 11 -2.20 -5.16 -12.24
N LEU A 12 -1.98 -4.20 -11.33
CA LEU A 12 -1.84 -4.49 -9.90
C LEU A 12 -3.18 -4.59 -9.16
N ILE A 13 -4.19 -3.80 -9.56
CA ILE A 13 -5.48 -3.75 -8.87
C ILE A 13 -6.13 -5.15 -8.77
N PRO A 14 -6.25 -5.97 -9.84
CA PRO A 14 -6.84 -7.29 -9.74
C PRO A 14 -6.08 -8.22 -8.77
N TYR A 15 -4.75 -8.20 -8.82
CA TYR A 15 -3.90 -8.98 -7.91
C TYR A 15 -4.08 -8.58 -6.45
N ALA A 16 -4.01 -7.28 -6.15
CA ALA A 16 -4.06 -6.77 -4.79
C ALA A 16 -5.47 -6.95 -4.18
N THR A 17 -6.52 -6.80 -4.99
CA THR A 17 -7.91 -7.00 -4.56
C THR A 17 -8.27 -8.46 -4.32
N ASP A 18 -7.82 -9.40 -5.18
CA ASP A 18 -8.01 -10.83 -4.96
C ASP A 18 -7.44 -11.27 -3.60
N ARG A 19 -6.25 -10.77 -3.24
CA ARG A 19 -5.61 -11.07 -1.96
C ARG A 19 -6.45 -10.66 -0.75
N LEU A 20 -7.20 -9.56 -0.82
CA LEU A 20 -8.10 -9.15 0.26
C LEU A 20 -9.34 -10.06 0.41
N THR A 21 -9.64 -10.88 -0.59
CA THR A 21 -10.73 -11.87 -0.51
C THR A 21 -10.29 -13.17 0.15
N GLN A 22 -8.98 -13.39 0.27
CA GLN A 22 -8.43 -14.61 0.89
C GLN A 22 -8.73 -14.65 2.40
N LYS A 23 -9.05 -15.85 2.92
CA LYS A 23 -9.43 -16.04 4.33
C LYS A 23 -8.39 -15.51 5.32
N SER A 24 -7.10 -15.51 4.96
CA SER A 24 -5.99 -14.99 5.77
C SER A 24 -6.03 -13.48 5.97
N ALA A 25 -6.70 -12.72 5.10
CA ALA A 25 -6.84 -11.27 5.20
C ALA A 25 -7.99 -10.81 6.10
N LYS A 26 -8.73 -11.74 6.73
CA LYS A 26 -9.99 -11.46 7.45
C LYS A 26 -9.82 -10.44 8.60
N GLN A 27 -8.72 -10.52 9.37
CA GLN A 27 -8.46 -9.59 10.47
C GLN A 27 -8.18 -8.18 9.95
N VAL A 28 -7.35 -8.04 8.93
CA VAL A 28 -7.01 -6.74 8.33
C VAL A 28 -8.21 -6.11 7.64
N LYS A 29 -9.00 -6.92 6.92
CA LYS A 29 -10.28 -6.50 6.36
C LYS A 29 -11.20 -5.94 7.43
N SER A 30 -11.20 -6.53 8.63
CA SER A 30 -11.99 -6.01 9.75
C SER A 30 -11.46 -4.70 10.32
N ILE A 31 -10.13 -4.49 10.37
CA ILE A 31 -9.52 -3.21 10.76
C ILE A 31 -9.89 -2.12 9.75
N LEU A 32 -9.70 -2.39 8.45
CA LEU A 32 -10.06 -1.46 7.38
C LEU A 32 -11.56 -1.12 7.38
N ILE A 33 -12.45 -2.12 7.49
CA ILE A 33 -13.90 -1.88 7.55
C ILE A 33 -14.31 -1.03 8.76
N ARG A 34 -13.64 -1.20 9.91
CA ARG A 34 -13.92 -0.39 11.10
C ARG A 34 -13.45 1.06 10.96
N THR A 35 -12.35 1.29 10.25
CA THR A 35 -11.71 2.60 10.16
C THR A 35 -12.23 3.44 9.00
N VAL A 36 -12.50 2.83 7.84
CA VAL A 36 -12.95 3.52 6.61
C VAL A 36 -14.38 3.16 6.21
N HIS A 37 -15.15 2.56 7.11
CA HIS A 37 -16.58 2.23 6.93
C HIS A 37 -16.86 1.42 5.64
N LYS A 38 -18.01 1.67 4.98
CA LYS A 38 -18.54 0.89 3.84
C LYS A 38 -17.69 1.00 2.56
N GLU A 39 -16.73 1.92 2.50
CA GLU A 39 -15.94 2.26 1.31
C GLU A 39 -14.53 1.63 1.33
N PHE A 40 -14.33 0.57 2.11
CA PHE A 40 -12.99 -0.04 2.28
C PHE A 40 -12.33 -0.47 0.96
N LEU A 41 -13.10 -0.92 -0.03
CA LEU A 41 -12.58 -1.29 -1.35
C LEU A 41 -12.09 -0.06 -2.12
N ASP A 42 -12.79 1.06 -2.00
CA ASP A 42 -12.41 2.31 -2.65
C ASP A 42 -11.15 2.88 -2.00
N TYR A 43 -11.08 2.87 -0.67
CA TYR A 43 -9.88 3.25 0.07
C TYR A 43 -8.67 2.38 -0.31
N TYR A 44 -8.85 1.06 -0.37
CA TYR A 44 -7.78 0.15 -0.76
C TYR A 44 -7.36 0.32 -2.23
N THR A 45 -8.31 0.57 -3.11
CA THR A 45 -8.03 0.89 -4.52
C THR A 45 -7.22 2.18 -4.63
N TRP A 46 -7.57 3.21 -3.85
CA TRP A 46 -6.79 4.45 -3.78
C TRP A 46 -5.37 4.21 -3.28
N MET A 47 -5.17 3.34 -2.29
CA MET A 47 -3.83 2.99 -1.84
C MET A 47 -2.99 2.35 -2.97
N ILE A 48 -3.59 1.48 -3.78
CA ILE A 48 -2.90 0.85 -4.93
C ILE A 48 -2.56 1.89 -6.00
N LYS A 49 -3.48 2.83 -6.28
CA LYS A 49 -3.24 3.93 -7.23
C LYS A 49 -2.13 4.87 -6.76
N ALA A 50 -2.15 5.24 -5.47
CA ALA A 50 -1.10 6.04 -4.85
C ALA A 50 0.26 5.34 -4.89
N PHE A 51 0.27 4.02 -4.67
CA PHE A 51 1.48 3.21 -4.83
C PHE A 51 2.02 3.28 -6.26
N ALA A 52 1.17 3.06 -7.27
CA ALA A 52 1.56 3.08 -8.67
C ALA A 52 2.17 4.42 -9.08
N ARG A 53 1.54 5.54 -8.68
CA ARG A 53 2.06 6.91 -8.85
C ARG A 53 3.42 7.06 -8.20
N CYS A 54 3.53 6.66 -6.94
CA CYS A 54 4.76 6.78 -6.17
C CYS A 54 5.92 6.06 -6.87
N VAL A 55 5.77 4.80 -7.27
CA VAL A 55 6.86 4.08 -7.96
C VAL A 55 7.13 4.61 -9.37
N PHE A 56 6.11 5.17 -10.05
CA PHE A 56 6.27 5.72 -11.38
C PHE A 56 7.01 7.07 -11.37
N ASP A 57 6.70 7.95 -10.42
CA ASP A 57 7.20 9.33 -10.37
C ASP A 57 8.51 9.51 -9.58
N VAL A 58 8.98 8.49 -8.88
CA VAL A 58 10.27 8.54 -8.16
C VAL A 58 11.41 8.96 -9.09
N GLU A 59 12.17 10.00 -8.72
CA GLU A 59 13.25 10.51 -9.56
C GLU A 59 14.53 9.68 -9.51
N ARG A 60 14.84 9.07 -8.35
CA ARG A 60 16.07 8.29 -8.14
C ARG A 60 15.80 7.01 -7.38
N ALA A 61 15.48 7.15 -6.09
CA ALA A 61 15.26 6.02 -5.21
C ALA A 61 14.32 6.40 -4.07
N ILE A 62 13.62 5.41 -3.54
CA ILE A 62 12.75 5.56 -2.37
C ILE A 62 12.78 4.27 -1.56
N TYR A 63 12.61 4.38 -0.24
CA TYR A 63 12.47 3.20 0.62
C TYR A 63 11.01 2.82 0.81
N LEU A 64 10.75 1.53 1.00
CA LEU A 64 9.42 0.98 1.21
C LEU A 64 8.66 1.72 2.33
N ARG A 65 9.33 2.14 3.39
CA ARG A 65 8.70 2.88 4.50
C ARG A 65 8.18 4.26 4.06
N ASP A 66 8.91 4.93 3.18
CA ASP A 66 8.50 6.22 2.62
C ASP A 66 7.33 6.04 1.65
N VAL A 67 7.40 5.00 0.80
CA VAL A 67 6.30 4.60 -0.09
C VAL A 67 5.00 4.37 0.70
N VAL A 68 5.07 3.59 1.78
CA VAL A 68 3.92 3.31 2.65
C VAL A 68 3.36 4.59 3.28
N THR A 69 4.23 5.48 3.73
CA THR A 69 3.82 6.76 4.33
C THR A 69 3.07 7.63 3.32
N ILE A 70 3.57 7.73 2.08
CA ILE A 70 2.92 8.46 0.99
C ILE A 70 1.57 7.85 0.65
N ILE A 71 1.49 6.52 0.52
CA ILE A 71 0.25 5.81 0.19
C ILE A 71 -0.85 6.09 1.23
N ILE A 72 -0.52 6.04 2.51
CA ILE A 72 -1.47 6.34 3.59
C ILE A 72 -1.94 7.80 3.48
N ALA A 73 -1.02 8.75 3.27
CA ALA A 73 -1.35 10.16 3.16
C ALA A 73 -2.29 10.44 1.97
N GLU A 74 -1.97 9.91 0.79
CA GLU A 74 -2.76 10.06 -0.43
C GLU A 74 -4.13 9.41 -0.32
N ALA A 75 -4.22 8.21 0.25
CA ALA A 75 -5.50 7.54 0.43
C ALA A 75 -6.41 8.29 1.42
N ASN A 76 -5.85 8.80 2.53
CA ASN A 76 -6.61 9.64 3.47
C ASN A 76 -7.13 10.93 2.80
N LEU A 77 -6.29 11.59 2.00
CA LEU A 77 -6.66 12.78 1.25
C LEU A 77 -7.78 12.48 0.24
N ALA A 78 -7.71 11.35 -0.46
CA ALA A 78 -8.65 11.00 -1.52
C ALA A 78 -10.04 10.57 -1.01
N THR A 79 -10.12 10.05 0.21
CA THR A 79 -11.39 9.54 0.78
C THR A 79 -11.91 10.39 1.95
N ASP A 80 -11.33 11.58 2.19
CA ASP A 80 -11.59 12.40 3.38
C ASP A 80 -11.53 11.60 4.70
N ALA A 81 -10.75 10.52 4.71
CA ALA A 81 -10.64 9.68 5.89
C ALA A 81 -9.77 10.40 6.94
N PRO A 82 -10.14 10.33 8.23
CA PRO A 82 -9.26 10.87 9.25
C PRO A 82 -7.91 10.14 9.18
N PRO A 83 -6.78 10.85 9.35
CA PRO A 83 -5.50 10.18 9.44
C PRO A 83 -5.60 9.11 10.52
N PHE A 84 -5.04 7.91 10.25
CA PHE A 84 -4.87 6.89 11.27
C PHE A 84 -4.15 7.55 12.45
N ARG A 85 -4.92 7.96 13.47
CA ARG A 85 -4.34 8.52 14.68
C ARG A 85 -3.67 7.33 15.35
N VAL A 86 -2.36 7.22 15.16
CA VAL A 86 -1.49 6.50 16.07
C VAL A 86 -1.56 7.28 17.38
N GLN A 87 -2.63 7.09 18.15
CA GLN A 87 -2.59 7.44 19.55
C GLN A 87 -1.58 6.48 20.17
N LEU A 88 -0.34 6.93 20.32
CA LEU A 88 0.60 6.39 21.30
C LEU A 88 0.01 6.67 22.69
N ALA A 89 -1.13 6.07 23.00
CA ALA A 89 -1.79 6.16 24.28
C ALA A 89 -1.37 4.94 25.09
N ASN A 90 -1.03 5.18 26.34
CA ASN A 90 -0.63 4.21 27.37
C ASN A 90 -1.73 3.18 27.74
N ASN A 91 -2.65 2.86 26.83
CA ASN A 91 -3.65 1.81 26.95
C ASN A 91 -3.34 0.73 25.92
N PHE A 92 -2.99 -0.45 26.44
CA PHE A 92 -2.41 -1.61 25.74
C PHE A 92 -3.30 -2.26 24.67
N PHE A 93 -4.44 -1.68 24.28
CA PHE A 93 -5.39 -2.32 23.37
C PHE A 93 -5.76 -1.46 22.14
N ASP A 94 -5.71 -0.13 22.22
CA ASP A 94 -6.05 0.76 21.09
C ASP A 94 -4.83 1.19 20.24
N THR A 95 -3.63 0.79 20.64
CA THR A 95 -2.35 1.05 19.93
C THR A 95 -1.99 -0.03 18.91
N PHE A 96 -2.57 -1.24 19.05
CA PHE A 96 -2.22 -2.40 18.24
C PHE A 96 -2.78 -2.31 16.82
N ASP A 97 -4.02 -1.84 16.65
CA ASP A 97 -4.69 -1.83 15.34
C ASP A 97 -3.98 -0.93 14.31
N ALA A 98 -3.42 0.20 14.73
CA ALA A 98 -2.68 1.10 13.85
C ALA A 98 -1.29 0.56 13.49
N LEU A 99 -0.62 -0.10 14.44
CA LEU A 99 0.65 -0.79 14.19
C LEU A 99 0.45 -1.99 13.26
N ASP A 100 -0.59 -2.78 13.49
CA ASP A 100 -0.97 -3.94 12.70
C ASP A 100 -1.36 -3.53 11.27
N PHE A 101 -2.06 -2.40 11.10
CA PHE A 101 -2.35 -1.85 9.78
C PHE A 101 -1.08 -1.42 9.04
N LYS A 102 -0.16 -0.71 9.71
CA LYS A 102 1.10 -0.30 9.10
C LYS A 102 1.96 -1.51 8.70
N VAL A 103 2.09 -2.50 9.57
CA VAL A 103 2.84 -3.74 9.31
C VAL A 103 2.20 -4.53 8.16
N PHE A 104 0.87 -4.62 8.13
CA PHE A 104 0.15 -5.20 7.01
C PHE A 104 0.46 -4.46 5.70
N LEU A 105 0.33 -3.14 5.68
CA LEU A 105 0.53 -2.35 4.48
C LEU A 105 1.98 -2.39 3.99
N GLU A 106 2.96 -2.37 4.91
CA GLU A 106 4.37 -2.63 4.57
C GLU A 106 4.54 -4.00 3.91
N SER A 107 3.87 -5.04 4.40
CA SER A 107 3.88 -6.37 3.79
C SER A 107 3.23 -6.39 2.40
N GLU A 108 2.10 -5.70 2.22
CA GLU A 108 1.44 -5.65 0.90
C GLU A 108 2.22 -4.83 -0.11
N VAL A 109 2.75 -3.66 0.27
CA VAL A 109 3.63 -2.86 -0.62
C VAL A 109 4.86 -3.67 -1.02
N HIS A 110 5.45 -4.42 -0.09
CA HIS A 110 6.54 -5.34 -0.40
C HIS A 110 6.13 -6.36 -1.48
N ARG A 111 4.95 -6.98 -1.33
CA ARG A 111 4.42 -7.95 -2.29
C ARG A 111 4.11 -7.31 -3.63
N TRP A 112 3.55 -6.10 -3.66
CA TRP A 112 3.26 -5.38 -4.89
C TRP A 112 4.54 -5.09 -5.68
N LEU A 113 5.60 -4.62 -5.02
CA LEU A 113 6.91 -4.41 -5.64
C LEU A 113 7.51 -5.71 -6.19
N VAL A 114 7.45 -6.79 -5.43
CA VAL A 114 7.93 -8.12 -5.88
C VAL A 114 7.12 -8.62 -7.07
N TYR A 115 5.79 -8.55 -7.00
CA TYR A 115 4.89 -9.00 -8.05
C TYR A 115 5.12 -8.22 -9.36
N LEU A 116 5.24 -6.89 -9.29
CA LEU A 116 5.57 -6.08 -10.47
C LEU A 116 6.94 -6.43 -11.04
N GLN A 117 7.95 -6.65 -10.19
CA GLN A 117 9.30 -7.00 -10.63
C GLN A 117 9.34 -8.37 -11.32
N GLU A 118 8.69 -9.40 -10.75
CA GLU A 118 8.62 -10.76 -11.31
C GLU A 118 7.88 -10.79 -12.66
N ASN A 119 6.98 -9.84 -12.89
CA ASN A 119 6.22 -9.73 -14.14
C ASN A 119 6.79 -8.68 -15.11
N SER A 120 7.98 -8.13 -14.85
CA SER A 120 8.61 -7.09 -15.67
C SER A 120 7.74 -5.84 -15.88
N LYS A 121 6.92 -5.51 -14.87
CA LYS A 121 6.02 -4.34 -14.82
C LYS A 121 6.52 -3.22 -13.92
N LEU A 122 7.59 -3.46 -13.17
CA LEU A 122 8.19 -2.43 -12.33
C LEU A 122 9.13 -1.54 -13.17
N PRO A 123 8.96 -0.20 -13.20
CA PRO A 123 9.78 0.71 -14.01
C PRO A 123 11.20 0.93 -13.44
N GLY A 124 11.64 0.06 -12.55
CA GLY A 124 12.92 0.15 -11.85
C GLY A 124 13.26 -1.18 -11.18
N LYS A 125 14.22 -1.15 -10.26
CA LYS A 125 14.68 -2.31 -9.52
C LYS A 125 14.35 -2.20 -8.04
N TYR A 126 13.72 -3.23 -7.50
CA TYR A 126 13.43 -3.35 -6.07
C TYR A 126 14.37 -4.36 -5.39
N ASN A 127 15.09 -3.90 -4.37
CA ASN A 127 15.86 -4.76 -3.49
C ASN A 127 15.01 -5.18 -2.28
N ARG A 128 14.53 -6.43 -2.32
CA ARG A 128 13.68 -7.02 -1.28
C ARG A 128 14.31 -7.07 0.11
N PHE A 129 15.64 -7.03 0.22
CA PHE A 129 16.34 -7.16 1.50
C PHE A 129 16.67 -5.82 2.14
N THR A 130 16.84 -4.76 1.34
CA THR A 130 17.09 -3.40 1.85
C THR A 130 15.83 -2.54 1.86
N GLY A 131 14.77 -2.97 1.19
CA GLY A 131 13.55 -2.19 1.01
C GLY A 131 13.73 -1.00 0.07
N LYS A 132 14.83 -0.91 -0.67
CA LYS A 132 15.13 0.18 -1.59
C LYS A 132 14.58 -0.11 -2.98
N TYR A 133 13.78 0.82 -3.52
CA TYR A 133 13.40 0.88 -4.92
C TYR A 133 14.26 1.94 -5.61
N GLU A 134 14.80 1.62 -6.79
CA GLU A 134 15.59 2.53 -7.62
C GLU A 134 14.99 2.56 -9.03
N LYS A 135 14.71 3.75 -9.56
CA LYS A 135 14.24 3.90 -10.93
C LYS A 135 15.41 3.73 -11.91
N ASN A 136 15.15 3.06 -13.03
CA ASN A 136 16.14 2.86 -14.09
C ASN A 136 16.32 4.12 -14.94
#